data_AF-A0A1F8SII2-F1
#
_entry.id   AF-A0A1F8SII2-F1
#
_cell.length_a   1.000
_cell.length_b   1.000
_cell.length_c   1.000
_cell.angle_alpha   90.00
_cell.angle_beta   90.00
_cell.angle_gamma   90.00
#
_symmetry.space_group_name_H-M   'P 1'
#
loop_
_entity.id
_entity.type
_entity.pdbx_description
1 polymer ?
#
loop_
_entity_poly.entity_id
_entity_poly.type
_entity_poly.pdbx_seq_one_letter_code
_entity_poly.pdbx_strand_id
1 'polypeptide(L)'
;MTGVRVLVGTRKGAFILISDSQREQWDIHGPLFPGWEVFHIKGSPGNPDRLYVSQSNDWFGQVMQRSNDGGKTWETVGNKFIYAGTPDTHQWFDGSQHPREFKRVWKLEPSLTDPDTVYAGVEDAALFRSSDGGQSWQELSGLRQAKGHLWSPGAGGLCLHTILLDPGNPNRIITAISAAGSFRSDDGGQTWLPVNKGLQSNYELPDPSTEVGHCVHSITMHSAHPNVLFMQKHWDVMRSDNAGDSWYEISGNLPSDFGFAIAVHAHEPETIYVVPIKSDSEHYPPEGKLRVYRSRAGGNEWEALTHGLPQSNCYVNVLRSALAVDSLDPCGV
;
A
#
# COMPACT_ATOMS: atom_id res chain seq x y z
N MET A 1 24.31 15.98 3.29
CA MET A 1 23.84 16.42 1.95
C MET A 1 22.41 15.97 1.82
N THR A 2 21.53 16.86 1.36
CA THR A 2 20.14 16.52 1.04
C THR A 2 20.14 15.62 -0.20
N GLY A 3 19.42 14.51 -0.17
CA GLY A 3 19.40 13.54 -1.26
C GLY A 3 18.17 12.64 -1.20
N VAL A 4 18.03 11.81 -2.22
CA VAL A 4 16.92 10.86 -2.36
C VAL A 4 17.45 9.44 -2.20
N ARG A 5 16.68 8.62 -1.49
CA ARG A 5 16.90 7.18 -1.39
C ARG A 5 15.63 6.44 -1.80
N VAL A 6 15.70 5.68 -2.89
CA VAL A 6 14.61 4.84 -3.38
C VAL A 6 14.90 3.39 -2.97
N LEU A 7 13.91 2.77 -2.33
CA LEU A 7 13.98 1.38 -1.89
C LEU A 7 13.15 0.52 -2.84
N VAL A 8 13.78 -0.42 -3.53
CA VAL A 8 13.12 -1.22 -4.57
C VAL A 8 13.13 -2.68 -4.17
N GLY A 9 11.94 -3.27 -4.02
CA GLY A 9 11.74 -4.71 -3.89
C GLY A 9 11.40 -5.33 -5.24
N THR A 10 11.96 -6.51 -5.53
CA THR A 10 11.69 -7.25 -6.76
C THR A 10 11.44 -8.72 -6.45
N ARG A 11 11.02 -9.49 -7.46
CA ARG A 11 10.94 -10.95 -7.37
C ARG A 11 12.29 -11.66 -7.22
N LYS A 12 13.41 -10.93 -7.30
CA LYS A 12 14.77 -11.50 -7.31
C LYS A 12 15.74 -10.81 -6.34
N GLY A 13 15.25 -9.97 -5.46
CA GLY A 13 16.02 -9.28 -4.43
C GLY A 13 15.56 -7.84 -4.24
N ALA A 14 16.28 -7.09 -3.42
CA ALA A 14 16.09 -5.66 -3.21
C ALA A 14 17.26 -4.84 -3.75
N PHE A 15 16.99 -3.56 -4.01
CA PHE A 15 17.98 -2.56 -4.40
C PHE A 15 17.75 -1.27 -3.62
N ILE A 16 18.82 -0.55 -3.34
CA ILE A 16 18.78 0.80 -2.77
C ILE A 16 19.43 1.72 -3.78
N LEU A 17 18.66 2.68 -4.29
CA LEU A 17 19.13 3.68 -5.23
C LEU A 17 19.29 5.00 -4.48
N ILE A 18 20.45 5.64 -4.60
CA ILE A 18 20.78 6.88 -3.91
C ILE A 18 21.15 7.94 -4.94
N SER A 19 20.62 9.14 -4.77
CA SER A 19 21.02 10.32 -5.54
C SER A 19 21.06 11.54 -4.64
N ASP A 20 21.73 12.59 -5.11
CA ASP A 20 21.64 13.91 -4.49
C ASP A 20 20.30 14.59 -4.83
N SER A 21 20.18 15.86 -4.46
CA SER A 21 18.97 16.65 -4.75
C SER A 21 18.66 16.86 -6.24
N GLN A 22 19.64 16.71 -7.13
CA GLN A 22 19.46 16.91 -8.57
C GLN A 22 18.81 15.70 -9.23
N ARG A 23 18.95 14.49 -8.65
CA ARG A 23 18.37 13.23 -9.16
C ARG A 23 18.83 12.83 -10.56
N GLU A 24 19.99 13.35 -11.00
CA GLU A 24 20.53 13.08 -12.34
C GLU A 24 21.41 11.83 -12.39
N GLN A 25 22.16 11.56 -11.32
CA GLN A 25 23.07 10.40 -11.22
C GLN A 25 22.67 9.55 -10.02
N TRP A 26 22.61 8.23 -10.21
CA TRP A 26 22.12 7.29 -9.22
C TRP A 26 23.16 6.21 -8.92
N ASP A 27 23.53 6.10 -7.65
CA ASP A 27 24.30 4.98 -7.13
C ASP A 27 23.35 3.84 -6.77
N ILE A 28 23.55 2.68 -7.40
CA ILE A 28 22.68 1.50 -7.24
C ILE A 28 23.40 0.46 -6.38
N HIS A 29 22.86 0.19 -5.20
CA HIS A 29 23.34 -0.85 -4.30
C HIS A 29 22.47 -2.11 -4.37
N GLY A 30 23.07 -3.24 -4.76
CA GLY A 30 22.41 -4.54 -4.82
C GLY A 30 23.06 -5.50 -5.83
N PRO A 31 22.44 -6.66 -6.12
CA PRO A 31 21.20 -7.13 -5.48
C PRO A 31 21.42 -7.47 -4.01
N LEU A 32 20.57 -6.94 -3.14
CA LEU A 32 20.43 -7.40 -1.76
C LEU A 32 19.52 -8.64 -1.78
N PHE A 33 19.90 -9.67 -1.03
CA PHE A 33 19.10 -10.91 -0.93
C PHE A 33 18.81 -11.57 -2.29
N PRO A 34 19.84 -11.87 -3.11
CA PRO A 34 19.65 -12.39 -4.45
C PRO A 34 18.82 -13.67 -4.45
N GLY A 35 17.81 -13.71 -5.30
CA GLY A 35 16.90 -14.86 -5.46
C GLY A 35 15.69 -14.88 -4.52
N TRP A 36 15.63 -13.99 -3.52
CA TRP A 36 14.45 -13.82 -2.68
C TRP A 36 13.44 -12.88 -3.34
N GLU A 37 12.15 -13.21 -3.26
CA GLU A 37 11.09 -12.24 -3.58
C GLU A 37 10.92 -11.29 -2.40
N VAL A 38 10.92 -9.99 -2.71
CA VAL A 38 10.76 -8.91 -1.74
C VAL A 38 9.37 -8.31 -1.93
N PHE A 39 8.46 -8.60 -1.01
CA PHE A 39 7.09 -8.09 -1.04
C PHE A 39 7.03 -6.60 -0.69
N HIS A 40 7.85 -6.18 0.28
CA HIS A 40 7.94 -4.78 0.64
C HIS A 40 9.29 -4.48 1.29
N ILE A 41 9.84 -3.30 0.97
CA ILE A 41 10.97 -2.70 1.65
C ILE A 41 10.58 -1.26 2.03
N LYS A 42 10.81 -0.87 3.28
CA LYS A 42 10.37 0.43 3.81
C LYS A 42 11.36 0.96 4.84
N GLY A 43 11.67 2.25 4.74
CA GLY A 43 12.46 2.98 5.73
C GLY A 43 11.57 3.63 6.79
N SER A 44 12.09 3.74 8.01
CA SER A 44 11.39 4.43 9.09
C SER A 44 11.57 5.95 8.97
N PRO A 45 10.48 6.74 9.03
CA PRO A 45 10.60 8.20 9.15
C PRO A 45 11.14 8.62 10.53
N GLY A 46 10.90 7.84 11.58
CA GLY A 46 11.43 8.09 12.92
C GLY A 46 12.94 7.80 13.07
N ASN A 47 13.51 7.00 12.18
CA ASN A 47 14.96 6.79 12.06
C ASN A 47 15.33 6.43 10.61
N PRO A 48 15.90 7.37 9.83
CA PRO A 48 16.27 7.14 8.44
C PRO A 48 17.24 5.99 8.19
N ASP A 49 18.02 5.55 9.17
CA ASP A 49 18.92 4.39 9.03
C ASP A 49 18.21 3.05 9.27
N ARG A 50 17.01 3.08 9.85
CA ARG A 50 16.19 1.89 10.08
C ARG A 50 15.41 1.51 8.83
N LEU A 51 15.71 0.34 8.27
CA LEU A 51 14.99 -0.25 7.14
C LEU A 51 14.41 -1.61 7.52
N TYR A 52 13.26 -1.97 6.95
CA TYR A 52 12.65 -3.28 7.07
C TYR A 52 12.40 -3.88 5.69
N VAL A 53 12.59 -5.21 5.58
CA VAL A 53 12.31 -5.97 4.35
C VAL A 53 11.46 -7.19 4.71
N SER A 54 10.37 -7.36 3.97
CA SER A 54 9.59 -8.59 3.92
C SER A 54 10.04 -9.45 2.75
N GLN A 55 10.62 -10.61 3.05
CA GLN A 55 11.03 -11.62 2.09
C GLN A 55 10.08 -12.80 2.18
N SER A 56 9.72 -13.39 1.05
CA SER A 56 9.00 -14.66 1.07
C SER A 56 9.33 -15.48 -0.18
N ASN A 57 9.27 -16.80 -0.07
CA ASN A 57 9.22 -17.71 -1.21
C ASN A 57 8.59 -19.04 -0.77
N ASP A 58 8.23 -19.87 -1.75
CA ASP A 58 7.52 -21.14 -1.50
C ASP A 58 8.34 -22.18 -0.72
N TRP A 59 9.68 -22.04 -0.67
CA TRP A 59 10.55 -23.03 -0.04
C TRP A 59 10.87 -22.71 1.42
N PHE A 60 11.17 -21.46 1.72
CA PHE A 60 11.60 -20.99 3.04
C PHE A 60 10.50 -20.19 3.77
N GLY A 61 9.40 -19.87 3.09
CA GLY A 61 8.33 -19.04 3.63
C GLY A 61 8.77 -17.61 3.89
N GLN A 62 8.05 -16.93 4.78
CA GLN A 62 8.33 -15.56 5.21
C GLN A 62 9.70 -15.49 5.92
N VAL A 63 10.47 -14.44 5.65
CA VAL A 63 11.61 -13.98 6.47
C VAL A 63 11.57 -12.46 6.60
N MET A 64 11.70 -11.95 7.82
CA MET A 64 11.82 -10.52 8.11
C MET A 64 13.29 -10.12 8.28
N GLN A 65 13.72 -9.06 7.59
CA GLN A 65 15.04 -8.45 7.78
C GLN A 65 14.91 -7.03 8.28
N ARG A 66 15.94 -6.59 9.01
CA ARG A 66 16.11 -5.22 9.48
C ARG A 66 17.52 -4.73 9.21
N SER A 67 17.66 -3.46 8.88
CA SER A 67 18.93 -2.74 8.86
C SER A 67 18.85 -1.54 9.78
N ASN A 68 19.97 -1.18 10.41
CA ASN A 68 20.12 -0.04 11.32
C ASN A 68 21.18 0.96 10.86
N ASP A 69 21.71 0.78 9.65
CA ASP A 69 22.81 1.56 9.07
C ASP A 69 22.52 1.98 7.62
N GLY A 70 21.23 2.14 7.30
CA GLY A 70 20.76 2.58 5.99
C GLY A 70 20.84 1.52 4.90
N GLY A 71 20.92 0.24 5.26
CA GLY A 71 20.94 -0.90 4.35
C GLY A 71 22.32 -1.46 4.04
N LYS A 72 23.36 -1.06 4.78
CA LYS A 72 24.73 -1.58 4.61
C LYS A 72 24.87 -2.98 5.22
N THR A 73 24.26 -3.20 6.38
CA THR A 73 24.17 -4.51 7.03
C THR A 73 22.72 -4.85 7.37
N TRP A 74 22.44 -6.15 7.46
CA TRP A 74 21.11 -6.69 7.66
C TRP A 74 21.12 -7.84 8.68
N GLU A 75 20.08 -7.89 9.50
CA GLU A 75 19.84 -8.96 10.46
C GLU A 75 18.41 -9.49 10.32
N THR A 76 18.24 -10.80 10.51
CA THR A 76 16.92 -11.41 10.63
C THR A 76 16.28 -11.00 11.95
N VAL A 77 15.00 -10.65 11.93
CA VAL A 77 14.23 -10.31 13.14
C VAL A 77 13.04 -11.26 13.32
N GLY A 78 12.16 -10.96 14.27
CA GLY A 78 10.98 -11.75 14.59
C GLY A 78 10.15 -12.11 13.36
N ASN A 79 9.80 -13.39 13.25
CA ASN A 79 9.14 -13.96 12.08
C ASN A 79 7.89 -14.79 12.45
N LYS A 80 7.35 -14.58 13.65
CA LYS A 80 6.18 -15.29 14.16
C LYS A 80 4.97 -14.36 14.14
N PHE A 81 4.10 -14.56 13.16
CA PHE A 81 2.84 -13.82 12.98
C PHE A 81 1.66 -14.71 13.36
N ILE A 82 1.37 -14.80 14.65
CA ILE A 82 0.34 -15.70 15.20
C ILE A 82 -0.95 -14.89 15.39
N TYR A 83 -2.04 -15.31 14.74
CA TYR A 83 -3.37 -14.75 15.00
C TYR A 83 -3.75 -14.97 16.47
N ALA A 84 -4.25 -13.93 17.13
CA ALA A 84 -4.69 -13.97 18.51
C ALA A 84 -5.99 -14.80 18.63
N GLY A 85 -5.99 -15.67 19.64
CA GLY A 85 -7.09 -16.61 19.88
C GLY A 85 -7.15 -17.74 18.86
N THR A 86 -8.31 -18.35 18.71
CA THR A 86 -8.57 -19.30 17.61
C THR A 86 -8.77 -18.49 16.32
N PRO A 87 -8.01 -18.76 15.24
CA PRO A 87 -8.25 -18.13 13.95
C PRO A 87 -9.70 -18.33 13.54
N ASP A 88 -10.38 -17.24 13.21
CA ASP A 88 -11.71 -17.28 12.61
C ASP A 88 -11.60 -17.63 11.12
N THR A 89 -12.74 -17.60 10.44
CA THR A 89 -12.83 -17.89 9.01
C THR A 89 -13.04 -16.64 8.18
N HIS A 90 -12.80 -16.75 6.89
CA HIS A 90 -13.19 -15.78 5.86
C HIS A 90 -13.85 -16.51 4.68
N GLN A 91 -14.50 -15.77 3.80
CA GLN A 91 -15.13 -16.33 2.60
C GLN A 91 -14.08 -16.65 1.53
N TRP A 92 -14.35 -17.71 0.76
CA TRP A 92 -13.64 -18.03 -0.48
C TRP A 92 -14.47 -17.65 -1.71
N PHE A 93 -13.91 -17.81 -2.91
CA PHE A 93 -14.57 -17.42 -4.17
C PHE A 93 -15.93 -18.10 -4.41
N ASP A 94 -16.17 -19.26 -3.80
CA ASP A 94 -17.44 -20.00 -3.88
C ASP A 94 -18.40 -19.68 -2.71
N GLY A 95 -18.03 -18.75 -1.84
CA GLY A 95 -18.78 -18.35 -0.65
C GLY A 95 -18.61 -19.26 0.57
N SER A 96 -17.84 -20.35 0.45
CA SER A 96 -17.54 -21.23 1.59
C SER A 96 -16.60 -20.55 2.59
N GLN A 97 -16.63 -21.00 3.85
CA GLN A 97 -15.81 -20.46 4.93
C GLN A 97 -14.50 -21.25 5.05
N HIS A 98 -13.37 -20.55 5.03
CA HIS A 98 -12.03 -21.13 5.17
C HIS A 98 -11.31 -20.53 6.37
N PRO A 99 -10.51 -21.33 7.10
CA PRO A 99 -9.71 -20.81 8.20
C PRO A 99 -8.70 -19.79 7.70
N ARG A 100 -8.44 -18.74 8.48
CA ARG A 100 -7.34 -17.81 8.18
C ARG A 100 -5.99 -18.48 8.39
N GLU A 101 -5.11 -18.30 7.43
CA GLU A 101 -3.75 -18.81 7.49
C GLU A 101 -2.76 -17.68 7.23
N PHE A 102 -1.62 -17.73 7.92
CA PHE A 102 -0.54 -16.77 7.66
C PHE A 102 0.30 -17.31 6.50
N LYS A 103 0.46 -16.50 5.46
CA LYS A 103 1.30 -16.82 4.30
C LYS A 103 2.52 -15.93 4.22
N ARG A 104 2.33 -14.61 4.34
CA ARG A 104 3.39 -13.61 4.16
C ARG A 104 3.00 -12.23 4.68
N VAL A 105 4.02 -11.42 4.95
CA VAL A 105 3.90 -9.98 5.20
C VAL A 105 3.89 -9.25 3.86
N TRP A 106 2.78 -8.61 3.54
CA TRP A 106 2.56 -7.91 2.28
C TRP A 106 2.96 -6.43 2.35
N LYS A 107 2.76 -5.80 3.52
CA LYS A 107 3.01 -4.37 3.73
C LYS A 107 3.71 -4.16 5.06
N LEU A 108 4.61 -3.18 5.09
CA LEU A 108 5.27 -2.70 6.30
C LEU A 108 5.09 -1.19 6.38
N GLU A 109 4.73 -0.68 7.55
CA GLU A 109 4.63 0.75 7.81
C GLU A 109 5.22 1.06 9.20
N PRO A 110 6.46 1.56 9.26
CA PRO A 110 7.04 2.05 10.50
C PRO A 110 6.26 3.24 11.06
N SER A 111 6.29 3.41 12.39
CA SER A 111 5.68 4.56 13.05
C SER A 111 6.32 5.87 12.59
N LEU A 112 5.50 6.93 12.56
CA LEU A 112 5.92 8.28 12.19
C LEU A 112 6.93 8.88 13.17
N THR A 113 6.88 8.46 14.44
CA THR A 113 7.64 9.10 15.53
C THR A 113 8.46 8.13 16.38
N ASP A 114 8.07 6.85 16.43
CA ASP A 114 8.75 5.84 17.24
C ASP A 114 9.55 4.89 16.33
N PRO A 115 10.90 4.93 16.35
CA PRO A 115 11.71 4.11 15.46
C PRO A 115 11.63 2.61 15.72
N ASP A 116 11.11 2.16 16.87
CA ASP A 116 10.97 0.75 17.22
C ASP A 116 9.53 0.23 17.02
N THR A 117 8.55 1.10 16.79
CA THR A 117 7.20 0.68 16.41
C THR A 117 7.09 0.50 14.89
N VAL A 118 6.60 -0.66 14.45
CA VAL A 118 6.30 -0.94 13.03
C VAL A 118 5.06 -1.82 12.90
N TYR A 119 4.25 -1.53 11.90
CA TYR A 119 3.06 -2.28 11.55
C TYR A 119 3.31 -3.18 10.34
N ALA A 120 2.70 -4.37 10.34
CA ALA A 120 2.79 -5.33 9.26
C ALA A 120 1.39 -5.77 8.82
N GLY A 121 1.08 -5.53 7.54
CA GLY A 121 -0.09 -6.07 6.87
C GLY A 121 0.24 -7.43 6.29
N VAL A 122 -0.57 -8.45 6.58
CA VAL A 122 -0.31 -9.83 6.15
C VAL A 122 -1.40 -10.36 5.24
N GLU A 123 -1.07 -11.48 4.60
CA GLU A 123 -2.03 -12.40 3.99
C GLU A 123 -2.14 -13.64 4.91
N ASP A 124 -3.32 -14.05 5.39
CA ASP A 124 -4.68 -13.55 5.10
C ASP A 124 -5.16 -12.41 6.04
N ALA A 125 -5.27 -11.19 5.49
CA ALA A 125 -5.89 -9.97 6.04
C ALA A 125 -5.87 -9.80 7.57
N ALA A 126 -4.67 -9.69 8.15
CA ALA A 126 -4.49 -9.21 9.50
C ALA A 126 -3.46 -8.10 9.58
N LEU A 127 -3.55 -7.32 10.65
CA LEU A 127 -2.62 -6.26 11.00
C LEU A 127 -1.86 -6.67 12.26
N PHE A 128 -0.54 -6.64 12.18
CA PHE A 128 0.35 -6.88 13.31
C PHE A 128 1.08 -5.60 13.66
N ARG A 129 1.46 -5.48 14.93
CA ARG A 129 2.31 -4.42 15.45
C ARG A 129 3.50 -5.04 16.17
N SER A 130 4.67 -4.47 15.94
CA SER A 130 5.85 -4.64 16.77
C SER A 130 6.15 -3.31 17.47
N SER A 131 6.68 -3.37 18.68
CA SER A 131 7.18 -2.22 19.45
C SER A 131 8.63 -2.42 19.92
N ASP A 132 9.35 -3.36 19.32
CA ASP A 132 10.73 -3.74 19.63
C ASP A 132 11.60 -3.80 18.37
N GLY A 133 11.22 -3.01 17.37
CA GLY A 133 11.91 -2.91 16.09
C GLY A 133 11.81 -4.20 15.28
N GLY A 134 10.68 -4.90 15.32
CA GLY A 134 10.40 -6.11 14.54
C GLY A 134 10.84 -7.42 15.19
N GLN A 135 11.29 -7.43 16.44
CA GLN A 135 11.77 -8.64 17.13
C GLN A 135 10.62 -9.54 17.59
N SER A 136 9.47 -8.97 17.93
CA SER A 136 8.23 -9.67 18.19
C SER A 136 7.03 -8.95 17.56
N TRP A 137 5.98 -9.71 17.26
CA TRP A 137 4.78 -9.22 16.59
C TRP A 137 3.53 -9.64 17.36
N GLN A 138 2.64 -8.68 17.58
CA GLN A 138 1.33 -8.87 18.20
C GLN A 138 0.24 -8.51 17.20
N GLU A 139 -0.78 -9.36 17.05
CA GLU A 139 -1.93 -9.06 16.20
C GLU A 139 -2.80 -7.95 16.82
N LEU A 140 -3.24 -7.01 15.99
CA LEU A 140 -4.34 -6.09 16.28
C LEU A 140 -5.67 -6.74 15.84
N SER A 141 -6.10 -7.72 16.62
CA SER A 141 -7.19 -8.66 16.25
C SER A 141 -8.57 -8.01 16.12
N GLY A 142 -8.77 -6.81 16.65
CA GLY A 142 -10.02 -6.05 16.51
C GLY A 142 -10.42 -5.83 15.05
N LEU A 143 -9.46 -5.79 14.12
CA LEU A 143 -9.72 -5.62 12.69
C LEU A 143 -10.61 -6.75 12.14
N ARG A 144 -10.34 -8.01 12.51
CA ARG A 144 -11.12 -9.17 12.04
C ARG A 144 -12.57 -9.14 12.53
N GLN A 145 -12.86 -8.45 13.64
CA GLN A 145 -14.22 -8.29 14.14
C GLN A 145 -15.05 -7.32 13.28
N ALA A 146 -14.42 -6.50 12.43
CA ALA A 146 -15.09 -5.61 11.48
C ALA A 146 -15.58 -6.39 10.24
N LYS A 147 -16.46 -7.36 10.47
CA LYS A 147 -17.07 -8.23 9.44
C LYS A 147 -16.07 -9.12 8.69
N GLY A 148 -15.02 -9.58 9.36
CA GLY A 148 -13.97 -10.45 8.81
C GLY A 148 -14.46 -11.68 8.06
N HIS A 149 -15.54 -12.30 8.56
CA HIS A 149 -16.15 -13.50 7.99
C HIS A 149 -16.81 -13.28 6.62
N LEU A 150 -16.98 -12.03 6.17
CA LEU A 150 -17.52 -11.66 4.85
C LEU A 150 -16.42 -11.30 3.84
N TRP A 151 -15.15 -11.27 4.26
CA TRP A 151 -14.07 -10.88 3.38
C TRP A 151 -13.69 -12.03 2.45
N SER A 152 -13.44 -11.71 1.18
CA SER A 152 -13.07 -12.69 0.16
C SER A 152 -11.77 -12.26 -0.53
N PRO A 153 -10.88 -13.20 -0.88
CA PRO A 153 -9.69 -12.86 -1.63
C PRO A 153 -10.04 -12.30 -3.02
N GLY A 154 -9.23 -11.35 -3.51
CA GLY A 154 -9.15 -11.08 -4.94
C GLY A 154 -8.13 -12.01 -5.62
N ALA A 155 -7.86 -11.80 -6.92
CA ALA A 155 -6.85 -12.57 -7.65
C ALA A 155 -5.44 -12.50 -7.03
N GLY A 156 -5.14 -11.41 -6.30
CA GLY A 156 -3.88 -11.23 -5.58
C GLY A 156 -3.81 -11.89 -4.20
N GLY A 157 -4.86 -12.59 -3.76
CA GLY A 157 -5.01 -13.10 -2.39
C GLY A 157 -5.67 -12.07 -1.45
N LEU A 158 -6.01 -12.49 -0.23
CA LEU A 158 -6.67 -11.66 0.77
C LEU A 158 -5.61 -10.83 1.55
N CYS A 159 -5.04 -9.82 0.89
CA CYS A 159 -3.84 -9.14 1.37
C CYS A 159 -4.16 -7.78 1.98
N LEU A 160 -3.64 -7.50 3.19
CA LEU A 160 -3.60 -6.15 3.76
C LEU A 160 -2.43 -5.38 3.14
N HIS A 161 -2.73 -4.42 2.27
CA HIS A 161 -1.73 -3.76 1.43
C HIS A 161 -1.54 -2.27 1.73
N THR A 162 -2.46 -1.64 2.47
CA THR A 162 -2.36 -0.23 2.85
C THR A 162 -2.44 -0.08 4.35
N ILE A 163 -1.52 0.69 4.92
CA ILE A 163 -1.52 1.13 6.32
C ILE A 163 -1.16 2.61 6.29
N LEU A 164 -2.05 3.48 6.72
CA LEU A 164 -1.84 4.91 6.86
C LEU A 164 -1.94 5.26 8.34
N LEU A 165 -0.91 5.95 8.83
CA LEU A 165 -0.84 6.46 10.20
C LEU A 165 -1.12 7.97 10.15
N ASP A 166 -2.09 8.44 10.92
CA ASP A 166 -2.48 9.86 10.93
C ASP A 166 -1.45 10.69 11.74
N PRO A 167 -0.74 11.66 11.12
CA PRO A 167 0.21 12.53 11.83
C PRO A 167 -0.45 13.47 12.86
N GLY A 168 -1.73 13.79 12.68
CA GLY A 168 -2.50 14.64 13.59
C GLY A 168 -3.21 13.86 14.70
N ASN A 169 -3.37 12.53 14.55
CA ASN A 169 -3.97 11.66 15.55
C ASN A 169 -3.23 10.31 15.61
N PRO A 170 -2.31 10.10 16.57
CA PRO A 170 -1.48 8.88 16.63
C PRO A 170 -2.29 7.60 16.92
N ASN A 171 -3.55 7.71 17.36
CA ASN A 171 -4.43 6.57 17.55
C ASN A 171 -5.21 6.21 16.28
N ARG A 172 -5.21 7.06 15.25
CA ARG A 172 -5.91 6.78 14.01
C ARG A 172 -5.04 5.99 13.04
N ILE A 173 -5.58 4.85 12.61
CA ILE A 173 -4.98 3.98 11.59
C ILE A 173 -6.04 3.72 10.53
N ILE A 174 -5.70 3.96 9.27
CA ILE A 174 -6.53 3.57 8.13
C ILE A 174 -5.83 2.42 7.40
N THR A 175 -6.57 1.36 7.11
CA THR A 175 -6.07 0.19 6.39
C THR A 175 -6.94 -0.13 5.19
N ALA A 176 -6.38 -0.83 4.20
CA ALA A 176 -7.13 -1.38 3.08
C ALA A 176 -6.67 -2.81 2.74
N ILE A 177 -7.66 -3.62 2.39
CA ILE A 177 -7.54 -5.05 2.09
C ILE A 177 -8.27 -5.34 0.77
N SER A 178 -7.61 -6.06 -0.14
CA SER A 178 -8.24 -6.55 -1.38
C SER A 178 -8.63 -8.03 -1.23
N ALA A 179 -9.90 -8.45 -1.29
CA ALA A 179 -11.13 -7.67 -1.42
C ALA A 179 -11.94 -7.71 -0.11
N ALA A 180 -11.82 -6.65 0.67
CA ALA A 180 -12.63 -6.43 1.88
C ALA A 180 -13.01 -4.96 2.05
N GLY A 181 -12.22 -4.04 1.50
CA GLY A 181 -12.47 -2.61 1.56
C GLY A 181 -11.44 -1.90 2.44
N SER A 182 -11.82 -0.71 2.89
CA SER A 182 -11.06 0.10 3.84
C SER A 182 -11.67 0.08 5.24
N PHE A 183 -10.80 0.15 6.24
CA PHE A 183 -11.18 0.16 7.65
C PHE A 183 -10.40 1.26 8.38
N ARG A 184 -11.05 1.91 9.35
CA ARG A 184 -10.43 2.91 10.22
C ARG A 184 -10.54 2.48 11.67
N SER A 185 -9.46 2.63 12.41
CA SER A 185 -9.44 2.66 13.87
C SER A 185 -9.13 4.08 14.33
N ASP A 186 -9.73 4.52 15.43
CA ASP A 186 -9.44 5.80 16.10
C ASP A 186 -8.90 5.59 17.54
N ASP A 187 -8.60 4.34 17.92
CA ASP A 187 -8.20 3.92 19.27
C ASP A 187 -6.91 3.07 19.31
N GLY A 188 -6.06 3.21 18.30
CA GLY A 188 -4.77 2.53 18.21
C GLY A 188 -4.87 1.09 17.71
N GLY A 189 -5.96 0.74 17.04
CA GLY A 189 -6.20 -0.59 16.45
C GLY A 189 -6.97 -1.55 17.35
N GLN A 190 -7.58 -1.08 18.44
CA GLN A 190 -8.40 -1.91 19.33
C GLN A 190 -9.76 -2.20 18.71
N THR A 191 -10.41 -1.19 18.13
CA THR A 191 -11.66 -1.32 17.39
C THR A 191 -11.55 -0.71 16.00
N TRP A 192 -12.38 -1.20 15.08
CA TRP A 192 -12.31 -0.87 13.66
C TRP A 192 -13.71 -0.67 13.08
N LEU A 193 -13.83 0.30 12.17
CA LEU A 193 -15.04 0.61 11.42
C LEU A 193 -14.77 0.41 9.93
N PRO A 194 -15.65 -0.28 9.18
CA PRO A 194 -15.65 -0.21 7.73
C PRO A 194 -15.91 1.23 7.27
N VAL A 195 -15.06 1.76 6.39
CA VAL A 195 -15.12 3.15 5.89
C VAL A 195 -15.24 3.14 4.37
N ASN A 196 -16.31 2.52 3.87
CA ASN A 196 -16.55 2.24 2.44
C ASN A 196 -17.80 2.92 1.88
N LYS A 197 -18.45 3.79 2.67
CA LYS A 197 -19.70 4.45 2.23
C LYS A 197 -19.45 5.27 0.97
N GLY A 198 -20.29 5.08 -0.04
CA GLY A 198 -20.17 5.77 -1.33
C GLY A 198 -19.39 4.99 -2.40
N LEU A 199 -18.68 3.91 -2.03
CA LEU A 199 -18.11 2.99 -3.00
C LEU A 199 -19.22 2.16 -3.68
N GLN A 200 -19.01 1.83 -4.95
CA GLN A 200 -19.88 0.94 -5.73
C GLN A 200 -19.04 -0.13 -6.45
N SER A 201 -19.42 -1.39 -6.35
CA SER A 201 -18.75 -2.54 -6.98
C SER A 201 -19.74 -3.37 -7.78
N ASN A 202 -20.22 -2.80 -8.90
CA ASN A 202 -21.34 -3.32 -9.70
C ASN A 202 -21.13 -4.72 -10.31
N TYR A 203 -19.87 -5.10 -10.54
CA TYR A 203 -19.54 -6.37 -11.21
C TYR A 203 -18.83 -7.37 -10.30
N GLU A 204 -18.35 -6.93 -9.14
CA GLU A 204 -17.56 -7.76 -8.20
C GLU A 204 -18.41 -8.31 -7.06
N LEU A 205 -19.50 -7.62 -6.70
CA LEU A 205 -20.30 -7.92 -5.51
C LEU A 205 -21.78 -8.10 -5.86
N PRO A 206 -22.49 -9.06 -5.23
CA PRO A 206 -23.94 -9.23 -5.43
C PRO A 206 -24.76 -8.00 -5.03
N ASP A 207 -24.38 -7.34 -3.93
CA ASP A 207 -24.83 -5.99 -3.56
C ASP A 207 -23.68 -5.02 -3.80
N PRO A 208 -23.75 -4.15 -4.83
CA PRO A 208 -22.69 -3.21 -5.16
C PRO A 208 -22.34 -2.22 -4.05
N SER A 209 -23.24 -2.02 -3.08
CA SER A 209 -23.16 -1.00 -2.03
C SER A 209 -22.94 -1.55 -0.62
N THR A 210 -22.59 -2.83 -0.51
CA THR A 210 -22.28 -3.50 0.76
C THR A 210 -21.20 -2.77 1.56
N GLU A 211 -21.24 -2.89 2.89
CA GLU A 211 -20.27 -2.19 3.76
C GLU A 211 -18.83 -2.75 3.66
N VAL A 212 -18.67 -3.99 3.20
CA VAL A 212 -17.37 -4.68 3.03
C VAL A 212 -17.40 -5.57 1.80
N GLY A 213 -16.21 -5.88 1.28
CA GLY A 213 -16.01 -6.73 0.10
C GLY A 213 -15.43 -5.99 -1.11
N HIS A 214 -15.36 -4.66 -1.06
CA HIS A 214 -14.80 -3.87 -2.16
C HIS A 214 -13.32 -4.18 -2.40
N CYS A 215 -12.95 -4.27 -3.67
CA CYS A 215 -11.56 -4.42 -4.07
C CYS A 215 -10.88 -3.04 -4.14
N VAL A 216 -10.30 -2.60 -3.02
CA VAL A 216 -9.48 -1.39 -2.96
C VAL A 216 -8.06 -1.73 -3.41
N HIS A 217 -7.41 -0.90 -4.24
CA HIS A 217 -6.03 -1.16 -4.67
C HIS A 217 -5.00 -0.36 -3.89
N SER A 218 -5.26 0.91 -3.59
CA SER A 218 -4.36 1.74 -2.77
C SER A 218 -5.10 2.95 -2.21
N ILE A 219 -4.68 3.41 -1.03
CA ILE A 219 -5.14 4.67 -0.44
C ILE A 219 -3.90 5.49 -0.06
N THR A 220 -3.96 6.79 -0.31
CA THR A 220 -2.92 7.75 0.09
C THR A 220 -3.53 8.98 0.77
N MET A 221 -2.68 9.72 1.47
CA MET A 221 -3.04 10.83 2.35
C MET A 221 -1.89 11.83 2.38
N HIS A 222 -2.19 13.13 2.32
CA HIS A 222 -1.18 14.16 2.58
C HIS A 222 -1.04 14.38 4.08
N SER A 223 0.18 14.46 4.59
CA SER A 223 0.46 14.63 6.03
C SER A 223 -0.09 15.93 6.65
N ALA A 224 -0.39 16.93 5.83
CA ALA A 224 -0.88 18.24 6.26
C ALA A 224 -2.42 18.28 6.28
N HIS A 225 -3.08 17.33 5.61
CA HIS A 225 -4.53 17.22 5.51
C HIS A 225 -4.96 15.76 5.73
N PRO A 226 -4.74 15.19 6.92
CA PRO A 226 -4.92 13.75 7.15
C PRO A 226 -6.37 13.25 7.07
N ASN A 227 -7.34 14.17 7.04
CA ASN A 227 -8.75 13.83 6.78
C ASN A 227 -9.08 13.72 5.29
N VAL A 228 -8.20 14.16 4.40
CA VAL A 228 -8.39 14.03 2.94
C VAL A 228 -7.63 12.81 2.46
N LEU A 229 -8.38 11.85 1.90
CA LEU A 229 -7.85 10.59 1.40
C LEU A 229 -8.16 10.44 -0.08
N PHE A 230 -7.22 9.87 -0.82
CA PHE A 230 -7.40 9.50 -2.21
C PHE A 230 -7.21 8.00 -2.38
N MET A 231 -8.07 7.38 -3.17
CA MET A 231 -8.11 5.94 -3.34
C MET A 231 -8.09 5.59 -4.83
N GLN A 232 -7.21 4.69 -5.22
CA GLN A 232 -7.40 3.89 -6.41
C GLN A 232 -8.16 2.64 -5.98
N LYS A 233 -9.42 2.52 -6.42
CA LYS A 233 -10.20 1.29 -6.28
C LYS A 233 -9.95 0.39 -7.51
N HIS A 234 -10.47 -0.84 -7.52
CA HIS A 234 -10.38 -1.74 -8.68
C HIS A 234 -10.74 -1.05 -9.98
N TRP A 235 -11.95 -0.50 -10.01
CA TRP A 235 -12.34 0.57 -10.91
C TRP A 235 -12.61 1.82 -10.08
N ASP A 236 -12.34 2.96 -10.70
CA ASP A 236 -12.56 4.32 -10.21
C ASP A 236 -11.42 4.87 -9.35
N VAL A 237 -11.21 6.18 -9.47
CA VAL A 237 -10.40 6.96 -8.54
C VAL A 237 -11.35 7.71 -7.62
N MET A 238 -11.20 7.54 -6.32
CA MET A 238 -12.12 8.04 -5.30
C MET A 238 -11.44 9.02 -4.36
N ARG A 239 -12.22 9.94 -3.79
CA ARG A 239 -11.80 10.89 -2.77
C ARG A 239 -12.72 10.83 -1.56
N SER A 240 -12.14 11.05 -0.38
CA SER A 240 -12.86 11.32 0.86
C SER A 240 -12.28 12.59 1.50
N ASP A 241 -13.14 13.48 1.99
CA ASP A 241 -12.74 14.68 2.74
C ASP A 241 -12.98 14.55 4.25
N ASN A 242 -13.33 13.34 4.71
CA ASN A 242 -13.75 13.04 6.08
C ASN A 242 -13.18 11.72 6.58
N ALA A 243 -11.88 11.50 6.33
CA ALA A 243 -11.10 10.37 6.83
C ALA A 243 -11.73 9.01 6.51
N GLY A 244 -12.35 8.88 5.32
CA GLY A 244 -12.98 7.66 4.83
C GLY A 244 -14.46 7.50 5.17
N ASP A 245 -15.08 8.39 5.96
CA ASP A 245 -16.50 8.24 6.35
C ASP A 245 -17.44 8.22 5.14
N SER A 246 -17.06 8.90 4.05
CA SER A 246 -17.72 8.80 2.74
C SER A 246 -16.75 9.07 1.60
N TRP A 247 -16.99 8.41 0.47
CA TRP A 247 -16.23 8.53 -0.75
C TRP A 247 -17.08 9.04 -1.90
N TYR A 248 -16.47 9.77 -2.82
CA TYR A 248 -17.05 10.16 -4.11
C TYR A 248 -16.01 10.03 -5.21
N GLU A 249 -16.49 9.79 -6.42
CA GLU A 249 -15.63 9.57 -7.58
C GLU A 249 -14.98 10.86 -8.07
N ILE A 250 -13.71 10.76 -8.47
CA ILE A 250 -12.88 11.82 -9.02
C ILE A 250 -12.12 11.38 -10.28
N SER A 251 -12.58 10.32 -10.97
CA SER A 251 -11.93 9.78 -12.18
C SER A 251 -11.90 10.81 -13.32
N GLY A 252 -13.00 11.53 -13.54
CA GLY A 252 -13.11 12.61 -14.54
C GLY A 252 -12.65 12.21 -15.95
N ASN A 253 -11.61 12.89 -16.48
CA ASN A 253 -11.12 12.70 -17.85
C ASN A 253 -10.01 11.63 -18.02
N LEU A 254 -9.83 10.73 -17.04
CA LEU A 254 -8.85 9.64 -17.18
C LEU A 254 -9.18 8.73 -18.38
N PRO A 255 -8.16 8.16 -19.05
CA PRO A 255 -8.35 7.27 -20.20
C PRO A 255 -8.84 5.86 -19.82
N SER A 256 -8.86 5.54 -18.53
CA SER A 256 -9.30 4.28 -17.95
C SER A 256 -9.65 4.51 -16.47
N ASP A 257 -10.62 3.77 -15.97
CA ASP A 257 -11.01 3.70 -14.55
C ASP A 257 -10.19 2.67 -13.75
N PHE A 258 -9.47 1.78 -14.44
CA PHE A 258 -8.67 0.73 -13.83
C PHE A 258 -7.21 1.17 -13.60
N GLY A 259 -6.65 0.80 -12.45
CA GLY A 259 -5.27 1.10 -12.07
C GLY A 259 -4.95 0.58 -10.68
N PHE A 260 -3.71 0.68 -10.21
CA PHE A 260 -3.35 0.23 -8.85
C PHE A 260 -2.71 1.31 -7.97
N ALA A 261 -1.83 2.10 -8.57
CA ALA A 261 -0.99 3.03 -7.86
C ALA A 261 -1.66 4.41 -7.76
N ILE A 262 -1.58 5.01 -6.58
CA ILE A 262 -1.93 6.41 -6.34
C ILE A 262 -0.94 7.02 -5.36
N ALA A 263 -0.48 8.23 -5.63
CA ALA A 263 0.41 8.99 -4.76
C ALA A 263 -0.07 10.45 -4.66
N VAL A 264 0.23 11.09 -3.53
CA VAL A 264 -0.02 12.52 -3.32
C VAL A 264 1.32 13.24 -3.24
N HIS A 265 1.40 14.43 -3.83
CA HIS A 265 2.58 15.29 -3.81
C HIS A 265 2.97 15.62 -2.37
N ALA A 266 4.27 15.78 -2.10
CA ALA A 266 4.77 15.97 -0.72
C ALA A 266 4.45 17.36 -0.12
N HIS A 267 4.23 18.37 -0.97
CA HIS A 267 4.02 19.77 -0.58
C HIS A 267 2.72 20.39 -1.09
N GLU A 268 1.94 19.63 -1.87
CA GLU A 268 0.72 20.12 -2.54
C GLU A 268 -0.42 19.12 -2.26
N PRO A 269 -1.24 19.34 -1.22
CA PRO A 269 -2.25 18.38 -0.73
C PRO A 269 -3.31 17.95 -1.75
N GLU A 270 -3.56 18.79 -2.76
CA GLU A 270 -4.52 18.55 -3.83
C GLU A 270 -3.85 18.02 -5.11
N THR A 271 -2.52 17.83 -5.09
CA THR A 271 -1.80 17.30 -6.24
C THR A 271 -1.61 15.80 -6.09
N ILE A 272 -2.24 15.02 -6.96
CA ILE A 272 -2.24 13.56 -6.93
C ILE A 272 -1.81 12.96 -8.27
N TYR A 273 -1.26 11.76 -8.21
CA TYR A 273 -0.72 11.02 -9.33
C TYR A 273 -1.34 9.62 -9.39
N VAL A 274 -1.75 9.20 -10.58
CA VAL A 274 -2.19 7.83 -10.87
C VAL A 274 -1.52 7.30 -12.13
N VAL A 275 -1.49 5.99 -12.30
CA VAL A 275 -1.03 5.34 -13.53
C VAL A 275 -2.14 4.42 -14.04
N PRO A 276 -2.99 4.92 -14.97
CA PRO A 276 -4.09 4.14 -15.52
C PRO A 276 -3.58 2.91 -16.28
N ILE A 277 -4.28 1.80 -16.08
CA ILE A 277 -4.08 0.52 -16.75
C ILE A 277 -5.35 0.23 -17.57
N LYS A 278 -5.20 -0.37 -18.74
CA LYS A 278 -6.29 -0.50 -19.73
C LYS A 278 -7.50 -1.25 -19.19
N SER A 279 -7.29 -2.35 -18.47
CA SER A 279 -8.33 -3.13 -17.81
C SER A 279 -7.72 -4.16 -16.86
N ASP A 280 -8.59 -4.76 -16.05
CA ASP A 280 -8.36 -5.91 -15.17
C ASP A 280 -8.04 -7.22 -15.92
N SER A 281 -8.25 -7.28 -17.23
CA SER A 281 -7.94 -8.43 -18.07
C SER A 281 -6.62 -8.25 -18.82
N GLU A 282 -6.31 -7.02 -19.23
CA GLU A 282 -5.17 -6.75 -20.11
C GLU A 282 -3.92 -6.30 -19.36
N HIS A 283 -4.04 -5.62 -18.21
CA HIS A 283 -2.91 -5.32 -17.33
C HIS A 283 -1.73 -4.54 -17.95
N TYR A 284 -1.98 -3.66 -18.93
CA TYR A 284 -0.98 -2.72 -19.47
C TYR A 284 -1.56 -1.32 -19.71
N PRO A 285 -0.75 -0.24 -19.81
CA PRO A 285 -1.23 1.12 -20.02
C PRO A 285 -2.11 1.28 -21.27
N PRO A 286 -3.14 2.14 -21.24
CA PRO A 286 -3.95 2.46 -22.41
C PRO A 286 -3.09 2.77 -23.65
N GLU A 287 -3.48 2.18 -24.79
CA GLU A 287 -2.78 2.30 -26.09
C GLU A 287 -1.31 1.82 -26.10
N GLY A 288 -0.86 1.11 -25.05
CA GLY A 288 0.55 0.70 -24.92
C GLY A 288 1.50 1.88 -24.71
N LYS A 289 1.03 2.97 -24.07
CA LYS A 289 1.80 4.18 -23.77
C LYS A 289 1.82 4.45 -22.27
N LEU A 290 2.99 4.38 -21.64
CA LEU A 290 3.13 4.67 -20.22
C LEU A 290 3.01 6.17 -19.97
N ARG A 291 2.08 6.54 -19.09
CA ARG A 291 1.77 7.92 -18.72
C ARG A 291 1.44 7.94 -17.23
N VAL A 292 2.07 8.86 -16.51
CA VAL A 292 1.61 9.22 -15.17
C VAL A 292 0.59 10.34 -15.36
N TYR A 293 -0.60 10.21 -14.79
CA TYR A 293 -1.58 11.29 -14.82
C TYR A 293 -1.51 12.07 -13.53
N ARG A 294 -1.41 13.39 -13.64
CA ARG A 294 -1.42 14.31 -12.50
C ARG A 294 -2.72 15.10 -12.50
N SER A 295 -3.34 15.24 -11.34
CA SER A 295 -4.31 16.30 -11.07
C SER A 295 -3.71 17.25 -10.04
N ARG A 296 -3.99 18.55 -10.16
CA ARG A 296 -3.63 19.58 -9.16
C ARG A 296 -4.85 20.09 -8.37
N ALA A 297 -6.03 19.54 -8.66
CA ALA A 297 -7.32 19.94 -8.09
C ALA A 297 -7.94 18.83 -7.23
N GLY A 298 -7.16 17.82 -6.88
CA GLY A 298 -7.62 16.65 -6.13
C GLY A 298 -8.49 15.71 -6.97
N GLY A 299 -8.24 15.65 -8.28
CA GLY A 299 -8.91 14.76 -9.24
C GLY A 299 -9.76 15.49 -10.27
N ASN A 300 -10.60 14.74 -10.99
CA ASN A 300 -11.49 15.13 -12.10
C ASN A 300 -10.82 15.70 -13.37
N GLU A 301 -9.82 16.57 -13.20
CA GLU A 301 -9.03 17.15 -14.27
C GLU A 301 -7.60 16.62 -14.19
N TRP A 302 -7.22 15.85 -15.20
CA TRP A 302 -5.96 15.14 -15.25
C TRP A 302 -5.16 15.50 -16.50
N GLU A 303 -3.86 15.71 -16.31
CA GLU A 303 -2.88 15.91 -17.37
C GLU A 303 -1.95 14.70 -17.47
N ALA A 304 -1.64 14.27 -18.70
CA ALA A 304 -0.70 13.19 -18.92
C ALA A 304 0.76 13.71 -18.87
N LEU A 305 1.56 13.17 -17.97
CA LEU A 305 3.00 13.35 -17.91
C LEU A 305 3.67 12.25 -18.73
N THR A 306 4.41 12.63 -19.78
CA THR A 306 4.94 11.69 -20.78
C THR A 306 6.45 11.79 -21.00
N HIS A 307 7.09 12.85 -20.50
CA HIS A 307 8.49 13.12 -20.77
C HIS A 307 9.39 11.99 -20.25
N GLY A 308 10.21 11.41 -21.13
CA GLY A 308 11.08 10.28 -20.80
C GLY A 308 10.39 8.91 -20.73
N LEU A 309 9.06 8.83 -20.83
CA LEU A 309 8.31 7.57 -20.72
C LEU A 309 8.03 6.94 -22.10
N PRO A 310 8.01 5.60 -22.24
CA PRO A 310 7.70 4.92 -23.50
C PRO A 310 6.28 5.23 -24.02
N GLN A 311 6.20 5.80 -25.24
CA GLN A 311 4.93 6.20 -25.87
C GLN A 311 4.43 5.23 -26.96
N SER A 312 4.95 4.01 -26.98
CA SER A 312 4.51 2.91 -27.85
C SER A 312 5.07 1.59 -27.34
N ASN A 313 4.37 0.48 -27.60
CA ASN A 313 4.84 -0.88 -27.28
C ASN A 313 5.21 -1.10 -25.80
N CYS A 314 4.56 -0.36 -24.87
CA CYS A 314 4.78 -0.51 -23.44
C CYS A 314 3.69 -1.40 -22.83
N TYR A 315 4.07 -2.64 -22.48
CA TYR A 315 3.17 -3.66 -21.93
C TYR A 315 3.50 -4.01 -20.48
N VAL A 316 3.91 -3.00 -19.70
CA VAL A 316 4.22 -3.15 -18.27
C VAL A 316 2.96 -3.02 -17.44
N ASN A 317 2.90 -3.65 -16.28
CA ASN A 317 1.86 -3.39 -15.28
C ASN A 317 2.45 -2.56 -14.14
N VAL A 318 1.74 -1.53 -13.68
CA VAL A 318 2.18 -0.68 -12.55
C VAL A 318 1.30 -0.99 -11.35
N LEU A 319 1.85 -1.75 -10.41
CA LEU A 319 1.16 -2.22 -9.21
C LEU A 319 1.29 -1.22 -8.05
N ARG A 320 0.47 -1.43 -7.01
CA ARG A 320 0.25 -0.55 -5.84
C ARG A 320 1.47 0.27 -5.41
N SER A 321 2.54 -0.40 -4.94
CA SER A 321 3.74 0.24 -4.38
C SER A 321 4.79 0.63 -5.43
N ALA A 322 4.48 0.56 -6.72
CA ALA A 322 5.40 0.89 -7.82
C ALA A 322 5.33 2.37 -8.24
N LEU A 323 4.81 3.24 -7.37
CA LEU A 323 4.80 4.69 -7.49
C LEU A 323 5.11 5.29 -6.11
N ALA A 324 5.98 6.29 -6.07
CA ALA A 324 6.35 6.98 -4.85
C ALA A 324 6.67 8.44 -5.18
N VAL A 325 6.63 9.31 -4.18
CA VAL A 325 7.10 10.69 -4.29
C VAL A 325 8.23 10.94 -3.30
N ASP A 326 9.16 11.83 -3.65
CA ASP A 326 10.14 12.35 -2.70
C ASP A 326 9.68 13.68 -2.09
N SER A 327 10.31 14.09 -0.99
CA SER A 327 9.99 15.35 -0.28
C SER A 327 10.87 16.53 -0.68
N LEU A 328 11.64 16.43 -1.76
CA LEU A 328 12.48 17.53 -2.23
C LEU A 328 11.63 18.57 -2.98
N ASP A 329 12.26 19.71 -3.30
CA ASP A 329 11.69 20.75 -4.15
C ASP A 329 12.60 20.94 -5.39
N PRO A 330 12.11 20.70 -6.62
CA PRO A 330 10.77 20.22 -6.94
C PRO A 330 10.55 18.77 -6.47
N CYS A 331 9.31 18.41 -6.10
CA CYS A 331 8.94 17.05 -5.70
C CYS A 331 9.15 16.06 -6.86
N GLY A 332 9.82 14.95 -6.59
CA GLY A 332 9.98 13.86 -7.55
C GLY A 332 8.81 12.88 -7.50
N VAL A 333 8.50 12.28 -8.65
CA VAL A 333 7.46 11.25 -8.84
C VAL A 333 8.01 10.13 -9.72
#